data_AF-A0A951NBJ0-F1
#
_entry.id   AF-A0A951NBJ0-F1
#
_cell.length_a   1.000
_cell.length_b   1.000
_cell.length_c   1.000
_cell.angle_alpha   90.00
_cell.angle_beta   90.00
_cell.angle_gamma   90.00
#
_symmetry.space_group_name_H-M   'P 1'
#
loop_
_entity.id
_entity.type
_entity.pdbx_description
1 polymer ?
#
loop_
_entity_poly.entity_id
_entity_poly.type
_entity_poly.pdbx_seq_one_letter_code
_entity_poly.pdbx_strand_id
1 'polypeptide(L)'
;MVDEPLLYKPHPALFPVMLLGGLTGTVLLTAAIRLASSRGVAVVDLPQLLGGVFAEDAQTAFTAGHTLFLIAGVLVLPLMLAALWPFAPGDRFTYGGALIRGAIFGLVLFALAGVLLPLLGGLSRLPGVDALDPGLFGVGMGIAGVLQLLLATQVYAVTMALVAQMPRGLQPMDMVGWGWWSHSSGESP
;
A
#
# COMPACT_ATOMS: atom_id res chain seq x y z
N MET A 1 -27.48 -29.36 8.39
CA MET A 1 -26.29 -29.39 7.52
C MET A 1 -25.13 -28.93 8.38
N VAL A 2 -24.13 -29.78 8.56
CA VAL A 2 -22.90 -29.38 9.23
C VAL A 2 -22.14 -28.59 8.18
N ASP A 3 -22.01 -27.28 8.38
CA ASP A 3 -21.19 -26.43 7.53
C ASP A 3 -19.77 -27.00 7.59
N GLU A 4 -19.33 -27.65 6.51
CA GLU A 4 -17.93 -28.01 6.38
C GLU A 4 -17.12 -26.72 6.56
N PRO A 5 -16.11 -26.70 7.45
CA PRO A 5 -15.25 -25.54 7.58
C PRO A 5 -14.68 -25.29 6.19
N LEU A 6 -15.06 -24.17 5.57
CA LEU A 6 -14.58 -23.71 4.27
C LEU A 6 -13.06 -23.72 4.31
N LEU A 7 -12.49 -24.86 3.90
CA LEU A 7 -11.07 -25.11 3.90
C LEU A 7 -10.54 -24.15 2.85
N TYR A 8 -9.91 -23.07 3.31
CA TYR A 8 -9.38 -22.03 2.44
C TYR A 8 -8.35 -22.67 1.51
N LYS A 9 -8.78 -23.08 0.31
CA LYS A 9 -7.88 -23.48 -0.75
C LYS A 9 -7.27 -22.18 -1.28
N PRO A 10 -5.96 -21.94 -1.09
CA PRO A 10 -5.32 -20.78 -1.67
C PRO A 10 -5.52 -20.87 -3.19
N HIS A 11 -6.26 -19.91 -3.75
CA HIS A 11 -6.50 -19.89 -5.18
C HIS A 11 -5.17 -19.50 -5.84
N PRO A 12 -4.58 -20.32 -6.74
CA PRO A 12 -3.28 -20.03 -7.34
C PRO A 12 -3.25 -18.70 -8.13
N ALA A 13 -4.42 -18.19 -8.52
CA ALA A 13 -4.58 -16.90 -9.19
C ALA A 13 -4.46 -15.66 -8.28
N LEU A 14 -4.48 -15.83 -6.94
CA LEU A 14 -4.36 -14.69 -6.01
C LEU A 14 -2.99 -14.02 -6.09
N PHE A 15 -1.92 -14.79 -6.29
CA PHE A 15 -0.57 -14.24 -6.28
C PHE A 15 -0.31 -13.28 -7.46
N PRO A 16 -0.54 -13.65 -8.74
CA PRO A 16 -0.39 -12.72 -9.86
C PRO A 16 -1.27 -11.47 -9.73
N VAL A 17 -2.50 -11.63 -9.23
CA VAL A 17 -3.46 -10.54 -9.04
C VAL A 17 -2.98 -9.57 -7.95
N MET A 18 -2.42 -10.08 -6.85
CA MET A 18 -1.82 -9.26 -5.80
C MET A 18 -0.56 -8.52 -6.26
N LEU A 19 0.28 -9.14 -7.11
CA LEU A 19 1.42 -8.46 -7.73
C LEU A 19 0.96 -7.29 -8.61
N LEU A 20 -0.07 -7.50 -9.43
CA LEU A 20 -0.66 -6.45 -10.24
C LEU A 20 -1.25 -5.33 -9.37
N GLY A 21 -1.96 -5.68 -8.30
CA GLY A 21 -2.45 -4.70 -7.32
C GLY A 21 -1.31 -3.89 -6.71
N GLY A 22 -0.20 -4.54 -6.35
CA GLY A 22 0.96 -3.90 -5.75
C GLY A 22 1.65 -2.95 -6.73
N LEU A 23 1.78 -3.38 -7.99
CA LEU A 23 2.29 -2.56 -9.09
C LEU A 23 1.38 -1.34 -9.34
N THR A 24 0.08 -1.56 -9.52
CA THR A 24 -0.89 -0.48 -9.73
C THR A 24 -0.88 0.51 -8.55
N GLY A 25 -0.91 0.02 -7.32
CA GLY A 25 -0.85 0.84 -6.12
C GLY A 25 0.44 1.66 -6.04
N THR A 26 1.60 1.05 -6.36
CA THR A 26 2.89 1.74 -6.36
C THR A 26 2.97 2.82 -7.44
N VAL A 27 2.47 2.54 -8.65
CA VAL A 27 2.40 3.51 -9.74
C VAL A 27 1.49 4.68 -9.37
N LEU A 28 0.29 4.41 -8.86
CA LEU A 28 -0.66 5.45 -8.44
C LEU A 28 -0.08 6.32 -7.33
N LEU A 29 0.57 5.69 -6.35
CA LEU A 29 1.23 6.39 -5.25
C LEU A 29 2.36 7.30 -5.77
N THR A 30 3.22 6.78 -6.64
CA THR A 30 4.32 7.54 -7.23
C THR A 30 3.80 8.73 -8.05
N ALA A 31 2.74 8.51 -8.84
CA ALA A 31 2.08 9.57 -9.62
C ALA A 31 1.46 10.64 -8.71
N ALA A 32 0.80 10.24 -7.62
CA ALA A 32 0.21 11.16 -6.65
C ALA A 32 1.26 12.02 -5.94
N ILE A 33 2.38 11.43 -5.53
CA ILE A 33 3.53 12.13 -4.93
C ILE A 33 4.08 13.19 -5.91
N ARG A 34 4.31 12.82 -7.17
CA ARG A 34 4.81 13.73 -8.21
C ARG A 34 3.83 14.86 -8.51
N LEU A 35 2.53 14.56 -8.56
CA LEU A 35 1.48 15.54 -8.79
C LEU A 35 1.31 16.51 -7.61
N ALA A 36 1.51 16.05 -6.37
CA ALA A 36 1.49 16.91 -5.20
C ALA A 36 2.68 17.88 -5.20
N SER A 37 3.88 17.38 -5.53
CA SER A 37 5.10 18.19 -5.63
C SER A 37 4.98 19.26 -6.72
N SER A 38 4.39 18.96 -7.88
CA SER A 38 4.18 19.96 -8.95
C SER A 38 3.20 21.07 -8.58
N ARG A 39 2.39 20.89 -7.53
CA ARG A 39 1.49 21.91 -6.98
C ARG A 39 2.06 22.66 -5.78
N GLY A 40 3.35 22.48 -5.48
CA GLY A 40 4.01 23.13 -4.34
C GLY A 40 3.56 22.59 -2.98
N VAL A 41 2.92 21.42 -2.95
CA VAL A 41 2.61 20.73 -1.69
C VAL A 41 3.91 20.15 -1.15
N ALA A 42 4.18 20.35 0.14
CA ALA A 42 5.31 19.70 0.81
C ALA A 42 5.10 18.18 0.77
N VAL A 43 6.06 17.46 0.18
CA VAL A 43 5.93 16.03 -0.09
C VAL A 43 7.11 15.25 0.48
N VAL A 44 6.79 14.11 1.10
CA VAL A 44 7.79 13.12 1.55
C VAL A 44 8.24 12.26 0.38
N ASP A 45 9.46 12.43 -0.10
CA ASP A 45 10.06 11.47 -1.05
C ASP A 45 10.65 10.27 -0.30
N LEU A 46 9.77 9.38 0.16
CA LEU A 46 10.14 8.14 0.85
C LEU A 46 11.16 7.30 0.07
N PRO A 47 11.01 7.07 -1.25
CA PRO A 47 12.03 6.39 -2.03
C PRO A 47 13.40 7.04 -1.89
N GLN A 48 13.50 8.35 -2.10
CA GLN A 48 14.79 9.03 -2.04
C GLN A 48 15.41 8.99 -0.64
N LEU A 49 14.59 9.09 0.43
CA LEU A 49 15.06 8.89 1.81
C LEU A 49 15.62 7.50 2.05
N LEU A 50 14.91 6.46 1.62
CA LEU A 50 15.37 5.07 1.75
C LEU A 50 16.69 4.86 1.00
N GLY A 51 16.82 5.45 -0.18
CA GLY A 51 18.03 5.37 -0.98
C GLY A 51 19.23 6.08 -0.37
N GLY A 52 19.00 7.23 0.27
CA GLY A 52 20.05 8.00 0.95
C GLY A 52 20.68 7.28 2.14
N VAL A 53 20.07 6.21 2.64
CA VAL A 53 20.67 5.32 3.66
C VAL A 53 21.80 4.46 3.08
N PHE A 54 21.74 4.14 1.79
CA PHE A 54 22.66 3.19 1.14
C PHE A 54 23.67 3.86 0.22
N ALA A 55 23.45 5.12 -0.17
CA ALA A 55 24.31 5.81 -1.11
C ALA A 55 24.35 7.32 -0.84
N GLU A 56 25.55 7.90 -0.95
CA GLU A 56 25.78 9.34 -0.83
C GLU A 56 25.51 10.09 -2.14
N ASP A 57 25.77 9.44 -3.27
CA ASP A 57 25.51 10.00 -4.59
C ASP A 57 24.01 10.10 -4.86
N ALA A 58 23.54 11.29 -5.26
CA ALA A 58 22.12 11.58 -5.44
C ALA A 58 21.45 10.66 -6.47
N GLN A 59 22.14 10.32 -7.56
CA GLN A 59 21.61 9.45 -8.59
C GLN A 59 21.51 7.99 -8.11
N THR A 60 22.51 7.54 -7.37
CA THR A 60 22.55 6.19 -6.78
C THR A 60 21.50 6.05 -5.68
N ALA A 61 21.37 7.04 -4.78
CA ALA A 61 20.32 7.10 -3.77
C ALA A 61 18.94 7.08 -4.41
N PHE A 62 18.71 7.92 -5.42
CA PHE A 62 17.44 7.93 -6.16
C PHE A 62 17.09 6.53 -6.72
N THR A 63 18.04 5.89 -7.39
CA THR A 63 17.86 4.59 -8.06
C THR A 63 17.65 3.46 -7.05
N ALA A 64 18.51 3.37 -6.04
CA ALA A 64 18.42 2.35 -4.99
C ALA A 64 17.11 2.50 -4.20
N GLY A 65 16.77 3.73 -3.83
CA GLY A 65 15.55 4.08 -3.13
C GLY A 65 14.27 3.69 -3.87
N HIS A 66 14.16 4.05 -5.14
CA HIS A 66 13.01 3.68 -5.98
C HIS A 66 12.94 2.17 -6.23
N THR A 67 14.10 1.51 -6.39
CA THR A 67 14.15 0.05 -6.57
C THR A 67 13.65 -0.67 -5.31
N LEU A 68 14.13 -0.28 -4.13
CA LEU A 68 13.67 -0.83 -2.86
C LEU A 68 12.18 -0.55 -2.62
N PHE A 69 11.72 0.66 -2.94
CA PHE A 69 10.33 1.03 -2.82
C PHE A 69 9.42 0.21 -3.75
N LEU A 70 9.87 -0.03 -4.98
CA LEU A 70 9.18 -0.91 -5.94
C LEU A 70 9.14 -2.35 -5.43
N ILE A 71 10.27 -2.91 -4.97
CA ILE A 71 10.33 -4.26 -4.40
C ILE A 71 9.39 -4.38 -3.20
N ALA A 72 9.39 -3.39 -2.31
CA ALA A 72 8.50 -3.37 -1.16
C ALA A 72 7.03 -3.31 -1.60
N GLY A 73 6.66 -2.36 -2.47
CA GLY A 73 5.29 -2.13 -2.93
C GLY A 73 4.72 -3.22 -3.83
N VAL A 74 5.57 -3.94 -4.59
CA VAL A 74 5.13 -4.96 -5.55
C VAL A 74 5.27 -6.38 -4.99
N LEU A 75 6.26 -6.65 -4.14
CA LEU A 75 6.53 -8.00 -3.63
C LEU A 75 6.22 -8.11 -2.13
N VAL A 76 6.89 -7.32 -1.30
CA VAL A 76 6.86 -7.51 0.17
C VAL A 76 5.48 -7.21 0.74
N LEU A 77 4.90 -6.05 0.41
CA LEU A 77 3.61 -5.62 0.93
C LEU A 77 2.45 -6.49 0.42
N PRO A 78 2.39 -6.90 -0.86
CA PRO A 78 1.39 -7.85 -1.32
C PRO A 78 1.49 -9.22 -0.66
N LEU A 79 2.70 -9.75 -0.45
CA LEU A 79 2.91 -11.01 0.26
C LEU A 79 2.50 -10.91 1.73
N MET A 80 2.87 -9.82 2.40
CA MET A 80 2.48 -9.54 3.77
C MET A 80 0.96 -9.43 3.88
N LEU A 81 0.32 -8.72 2.95
CA LEU A 81 -1.14 -8.64 2.89
C LEU A 81 -1.76 -10.02 2.70
N ALA A 82 -1.24 -10.84 1.79
CA ALA A 82 -1.73 -12.20 1.55
C ALA A 82 -1.66 -13.07 2.82
N ALA A 83 -0.54 -13.00 3.53
CA ALA A 83 -0.33 -13.75 4.76
C ALA A 83 -1.22 -13.26 5.91
N LEU A 84 -1.42 -11.93 6.02
CA LEU A 84 -2.21 -11.32 7.08
C LEU A 84 -3.71 -11.25 6.76
N TRP A 85 -4.11 -11.44 5.51
CA TRP A 85 -5.49 -11.32 5.04
C TRP A 85 -6.49 -12.16 5.85
N PRO A 86 -6.20 -13.42 6.23
CA PRO A 86 -7.14 -14.20 7.05
C PRO A 86 -7.40 -13.58 8.42
N PHE A 87 -6.42 -12.85 8.97
CA PHE A 87 -6.51 -12.25 10.31
C PHE A 87 -7.10 -10.85 10.30
N ALA A 88 -7.19 -10.19 9.15
CA ALA A 88 -7.78 -8.87 9.03
C ALA A 88 -9.30 -8.92 9.35
N PRO A 89 -9.81 -8.03 10.22
CA PRO A 89 -11.23 -7.98 10.53
C PRO A 89 -12.04 -7.41 9.37
N GLY A 90 -13.34 -7.72 9.35
CA GLY A 90 -14.25 -7.40 8.24
C GLY A 90 -14.60 -8.63 7.41
N ASP A 91 -15.76 -8.61 6.76
CA ASP A 91 -16.23 -9.71 5.93
C ASP A 91 -15.30 -9.94 4.72
N ARG A 92 -15.06 -11.21 4.38
CA ARG A 92 -14.17 -11.62 3.29
C ARG A 92 -14.85 -11.62 1.93
N PHE A 93 -16.18 -11.55 1.89
CA PHE A 93 -16.93 -11.72 0.65
C PHE A 93 -17.62 -10.45 0.17
N THR A 94 -17.74 -9.43 1.03
CA THR A 94 -18.36 -8.16 0.67
C THR A 94 -17.35 -7.07 0.34
N TYR A 95 -17.78 -6.16 -0.54
CA TYR A 95 -17.04 -4.94 -0.87
C TYR A 95 -16.73 -4.09 0.37
N GLY A 96 -17.72 -3.90 1.24
CA GLY A 96 -17.54 -3.17 2.51
C GLY A 96 -16.48 -3.80 3.40
N GLY A 97 -16.47 -5.13 3.50
CA GLY A 97 -15.43 -5.86 4.23
C GLY A 97 -14.03 -5.68 3.63
N ALA A 98 -13.92 -5.66 2.29
CA ALA A 98 -12.67 -5.37 1.60
C ALA A 98 -12.15 -3.95 1.89
N LEU A 99 -13.03 -2.94 1.86
CA LEU A 99 -12.66 -1.56 2.20
C LEU A 99 -12.17 -1.44 3.64
N ILE A 100 -12.86 -2.06 4.59
CA ILE A 100 -12.45 -2.06 6.01
C ILE A 100 -11.08 -2.71 6.18
N ARG A 101 -10.86 -3.87 5.54
CA ARG A 101 -9.56 -4.57 5.56
C ARG A 101 -8.44 -3.72 4.95
N GLY A 102 -8.70 -3.11 3.80
CA GLY A 102 -7.79 -2.16 3.16
C GLY A 102 -7.48 -0.97 4.06
N ALA A 103 -8.50 -0.40 4.70
CA ALA A 103 -8.33 0.75 5.59
C ALA A 103 -7.45 0.42 6.80
N ILE A 104 -7.69 -0.73 7.42
CA ILE A 104 -6.91 -1.22 8.57
C ILE A 104 -5.48 -1.53 8.15
N PHE A 105 -5.29 -2.19 7.00
CA PHE A 105 -3.96 -2.44 6.49
C PHE A 105 -3.21 -1.13 6.17
N GLY A 106 -3.89 -0.14 5.58
CA GLY A 106 -3.34 1.19 5.36
C GLY A 106 -2.90 1.87 6.65
N LEU A 107 -3.70 1.77 7.72
CA LEU A 107 -3.33 2.29 9.04
C LEU A 107 -2.12 1.57 9.64
N VAL A 108 -2.02 0.25 9.47
CA VAL A 108 -0.87 -0.52 9.92
C VAL A 108 0.38 -0.13 9.14
N LEU A 109 0.30 0.01 7.81
CA LEU A 109 1.40 0.51 6.99
C LEU A 109 1.82 1.92 7.37
N PHE A 110 0.86 2.80 7.63
CA PHE A 110 1.11 4.15 8.12
C PHE A 110 1.86 4.13 9.46
N ALA A 111 1.40 3.33 10.42
CA ALA A 111 2.05 3.20 11.72
C ALA A 111 3.47 2.63 11.59
N LEU A 112 3.65 1.61 10.75
CA LEU A 112 4.98 1.03 10.45
C LEU A 112 5.90 2.06 9.82
N ALA A 113 5.43 2.84 8.86
CA ALA A 113 6.20 3.93 8.27
C ALA A 113 6.54 5.01 9.31
N GLY A 114 5.59 5.34 10.19
CA GLY A 114 5.78 6.27 11.31
C GLY A 114 6.81 5.81 12.34
N VAL A 115 7.03 4.50 12.49
CA VAL A 115 8.10 3.92 13.34
C VAL A 115 9.42 3.80 12.57
N LEU A 116 9.36 3.42 11.29
CA LEU A 116 10.54 3.27 10.44
C LEU A 116 11.24 4.61 10.18
N LEU A 117 10.50 5.70 9.96
CA LEU A 117 11.09 7.00 9.69
C LEU A 117 12.02 7.51 10.81
N PRO A 118 11.61 7.50 12.10
CA PRO A 118 12.50 7.79 13.22
C PRO A 118 13.68 6.84 13.34
N LEU A 119 13.48 5.54 13.07
CA LEU A 119 14.56 4.56 13.11
C LEU A 119 15.60 4.84 12.03
N LEU A 120 15.19 5.14 10.81
CA LEU A 120 16.07 5.54 9.70
C LEU A 120 16.81 6.84 10.03
N GLY A 121 16.13 7.81 10.65
CA GLY A 121 16.77 9.03 11.17
C GLY A 121 17.69 8.80 12.38
N GLY A 122 17.51 7.70 13.12
CA GLY A 122 18.45 7.28 14.16
C GLY A 122 19.71 6.64 13.56
N LEU A 123 19.53 5.81 12.52
CA LEU A 123 20.63 5.15 11.81
C LEU A 123 21.51 6.15 11.04
N SER A 124 20.94 7.26 10.54
CA SER A 124 21.71 8.33 9.93
C SER A 124 22.60 9.11 10.90
N ARG A 125 22.52 8.86 12.21
CA ARG A 125 23.44 9.43 13.22
C ARG A 125 24.62 8.53 13.53
N LEU A 126 24.71 7.34 12.92
CA LEU A 126 25.84 6.44 13.11
C LEU A 126 27.10 7.01 12.42
N PRO A 127 28.29 6.88 13.03
CA PRO A 127 29.53 7.36 12.42
C PRO A 127 29.75 6.71 11.04
N GLY A 128 29.87 7.52 9.99
CA GLY A 128 30.07 7.04 8.62
C GLY A 128 28.82 7.02 7.73
N VAL A 129 27.69 7.55 8.20
CA VAL A 129 26.47 7.77 7.39
C VAL A 129 26.12 9.25 7.42
N ASP A 130 26.66 10.04 6.50
CA ASP A 130 26.35 11.48 6.36
C ASP A 130 24.99 11.67 5.65
N ALA A 131 23.91 11.13 6.22
CA ALA A 131 22.57 11.31 5.68
C ALA A 131 21.88 12.53 6.33
N LEU A 132 21.26 13.35 5.48
CA LEU A 132 20.47 14.56 5.75
C LEU A 132 19.90 14.65 7.18
N ASP A 133 20.18 15.77 7.85
CA ASP A 133 19.86 16.02 9.25
C ASP A 133 18.37 15.73 9.58
N PRO A 134 18.06 14.62 10.27
CA PRO A 134 16.69 14.11 10.43
C PRO A 134 15.82 15.02 11.30
N GLY A 135 16.44 15.91 12.09
CA GLY A 135 15.75 16.93 12.88
C GLY A 135 15.03 17.98 12.04
N LEU A 136 15.59 18.35 10.88
CA LEU A 136 14.95 19.25 9.92
C LEU A 136 13.87 18.54 9.10
N PHE A 137 14.02 17.23 8.88
CA PHE A 137 13.05 16.42 8.15
C PHE A 137 11.75 16.21 8.94
N GLY A 138 11.85 15.89 10.24
CA GLY A 138 10.69 15.71 11.11
C GLY A 138 9.92 17.00 11.40
N VAL A 139 10.62 18.15 11.48
CA VAL A 139 10.01 19.47 11.72
C VAL A 139 9.49 20.11 10.42
N GLY A 140 10.20 19.92 9.30
CA GLY A 140 9.90 20.55 8.02
C GLY A 140 8.72 19.93 7.25
N MET A 141 8.41 18.65 7.45
CA MET A 141 7.26 18.02 6.79
C MET A 141 5.91 18.38 7.44
N GLY A 142 5.94 18.73 8.72
CA GLY A 142 4.76 19.12 9.50
C GLY A 142 3.59 18.14 9.36
N ILE A 143 2.38 18.65 9.59
CA ILE A 143 1.13 17.89 9.48
C ILE A 143 0.87 17.43 8.03
N ALA A 144 1.34 18.20 7.04
CA ALA A 144 1.09 17.92 5.62
C ALA A 144 1.74 16.61 5.16
N GLY A 145 3.01 16.36 5.51
CA GLY A 145 3.68 15.10 5.17
C GLY A 145 3.07 13.88 5.87
N VAL A 146 2.61 14.04 7.11
CA VAL A 146 1.89 12.99 7.86
C VAL A 146 0.56 12.65 7.19
N LEU A 147 -0.24 13.65 6.83
CA LEU A 147 -1.50 13.46 6.12
C LEU A 147 -1.30 12.84 4.74
N GLN A 148 -0.25 13.26 4.03
CA GLN A 148 0.09 12.68 2.75
C GLN A 148 0.46 11.19 2.89
N LEU A 149 1.30 10.83 3.87
CA LEU A 149 1.70 9.45 4.12
C LEU A 149 0.49 8.57 4.49
N LEU A 150 -0.41 9.10 5.31
CA LEU A 150 -1.67 8.44 5.62
C LEU A 150 -2.51 8.22 4.36
N LEU A 151 -2.74 9.26 3.56
CA LEU A 151 -3.53 9.16 2.33
C LEU A 151 -2.91 8.15 1.35
N ALA A 152 -1.60 8.21 1.18
CA ALA A 152 -0.81 7.31 0.33
C ALA A 152 -0.98 5.84 0.71
N THR A 153 -0.78 5.52 1.99
CA THR A 153 -0.91 4.15 2.51
C THR A 153 -2.35 3.65 2.43
N GLN A 154 -3.34 4.54 2.60
CA GLN A 154 -4.75 4.20 2.44
C GLN A 154 -5.11 3.88 0.98
N VAL A 155 -4.73 4.74 0.03
CA VAL A 155 -4.98 4.50 -1.41
C VAL A 155 -4.33 3.19 -1.84
N TYR A 156 -3.08 2.94 -1.44
CA TYR A 156 -2.38 1.70 -1.74
C TYR A 156 -3.12 0.47 -1.16
N ALA A 157 -3.44 0.50 0.14
CA ALA A 157 -4.03 -0.63 0.83
C ALA A 157 -5.46 -0.94 0.37
N VAL A 158 -6.26 0.08 0.08
CA VAL A 158 -7.60 -0.08 -0.50
C VAL A 158 -7.50 -0.66 -1.90
N THR A 159 -6.60 -0.16 -2.75
CA THR A 159 -6.38 -0.70 -4.10
C THR A 159 -6.04 -2.19 -4.03
N MET A 160 -5.10 -2.55 -3.16
CA MET A 160 -4.70 -3.93 -2.91
C MET A 160 -5.86 -4.81 -2.43
N ALA A 161 -6.64 -4.32 -1.47
CA ALA A 161 -7.78 -5.03 -0.91
C ALA A 161 -8.88 -5.28 -1.95
N LEU A 162 -9.15 -4.30 -2.82
CA LEU A 162 -10.11 -4.43 -3.90
C LEU A 162 -9.64 -5.43 -4.96
N VAL A 163 -8.37 -5.35 -5.36
CA VAL A 163 -7.78 -6.27 -6.33
C VAL A 163 -7.75 -7.70 -5.79
N ALA A 164 -7.42 -7.89 -4.51
CA ALA A 164 -7.44 -9.21 -3.86
C ALA A 164 -8.82 -9.87 -3.81
N GLN A 165 -9.90 -9.10 -4.01
CA GLN A 165 -11.27 -9.62 -4.05
C GLN A 165 -11.78 -9.96 -5.44
N MET A 166 -11.14 -9.47 -6.51
CA MET A 166 -11.57 -9.75 -7.89
C MET A 166 -11.69 -11.25 -8.21
N PRO A 167 -10.78 -12.14 -7.74
CA PRO A 167 -10.93 -13.58 -7.96
C PRO A 167 -12.15 -14.22 -7.28
N ARG A 168 -12.79 -13.53 -6.33
CA ARG A 168 -13.98 -14.00 -5.61
C ARG A 168 -15.30 -13.55 -6.26
N GLY A 169 -15.25 -13.02 -7.48
CA GLY A 169 -16.45 -12.61 -8.23
C GLY A 169 -16.86 -11.16 -8.01
N LEU A 170 -16.14 -10.38 -7.19
CA LEU A 170 -16.32 -8.92 -7.13
C LEU A 170 -15.77 -8.31 -8.43
N GLN A 171 -16.67 -7.99 -9.36
CA GLN A 171 -16.28 -7.34 -10.60
C GLN A 171 -15.96 -5.87 -10.33
N PRO A 172 -15.05 -5.26 -11.11
CA PRO A 172 -14.80 -3.82 -11.05
C PRO A 172 -16.09 -2.99 -11.17
N MET A 173 -17.08 -3.48 -11.93
CA MET A 173 -18.39 -2.85 -12.12
C MET A 173 -19.23 -2.83 -10.82
N ASP A 174 -19.08 -3.84 -9.97
CA ASP A 174 -19.77 -3.88 -8.67
C ASP A 174 -19.22 -2.80 -7.73
N MET A 175 -17.95 -2.39 -7.93
CA MET A 175 -17.28 -1.35 -7.13
C MET A 175 -17.74 0.07 -7.47
N VAL A 176 -18.30 0.30 -8.66
CA VAL A 176 -18.82 1.62 -9.11
C VAL A 176 -20.28 1.81 -8.70
N GLY A 177 -20.86 0.88 -7.92
CA GLY A 177 -22.27 0.90 -7.57
C GLY A 177 -23.19 0.54 -8.74
N TRP A 178 -22.67 -0.11 -9.78
CA TRP A 178 -23.43 -0.56 -10.96
C TRP A 178 -23.85 -2.04 -10.88
N GLY A 179 -23.46 -2.77 -9.83
CA GLY A 179 -23.75 -4.20 -9.64
C GLY A 179 -25.24 -4.58 -9.54
N TRP A 180 -26.13 -3.60 -9.38
CA TRP A 180 -27.59 -3.78 -9.40
C TRP A 180 -28.11 -4.22 -10.78
N TRP A 181 -27.35 -3.99 -11.84
CA TRP A 181 -27.74 -4.32 -13.21
C TRP A 181 -27.39 -5.74 -13.66
N SER A 182 -26.46 -6.43 -13.00
CA SER A 182 -25.94 -7.73 -13.46
C SER A 182 -26.63 -8.95 -12.82
N HIS A 183 -27.39 -8.78 -11.73
CA HIS A 183 -28.07 -9.90 -11.05
C HIS A 183 -29.54 -10.10 -11.43
N SER A 184 -30.13 -9.26 -12.29
CA SER A 184 -31.56 -9.39 -12.65
C SER A 184 -31.85 -10.25 -13.88
N SER A 185 -30.87 -10.96 -14.47
CA SER A 185 -31.08 -11.67 -15.75
C SER A 185 -30.87 -13.19 -15.71
N GLY A 186 -30.85 -13.84 -14.53
CA GLY A 186 -30.37 -15.21 -14.43
C GLY A 186 -31.21 -16.24 -13.68
N GLU A 187 -32.35 -15.89 -13.08
CA GLU A 187 -33.28 -16.89 -12.54
C GLU A 187 -34.52 -16.95 -13.42
N SER A 188 -34.51 -17.91 -14.35
CA SER A 188 -35.75 -18.45 -14.92
C SER A 188 -36.03 -19.77 -14.19
N PRO A 189 -37.29 -20.08 -13.85
CA PRO A 189 -37.69 -21.27 -13.08
C PRO A 189 -37.35 -22.59 -13.77
#